data_AF-A0A3M7C265-F1
#
_entry.id   AF-A0A3M7C265-F1
#
_cell.length_a   1.000
_cell.length_b   1.000
_cell.length_c   1.000
_cell.angle_alpha   90.00
_cell.angle_beta   90.00
_cell.angle_gamma   90.00
#
_symmetry.space_group_name_H-M   'P 1'
#
loop_
_entity.id
_entity.type
_entity.pdbx_description
1 polymer ?
#
loop_
_entity_poly.entity_id
_entity_poly.type
_entity_poly.pdbx_seq_one_letter_code
_entity_poly.pdbx_strand_id
1 'polypeptide(L)'
;MSPLHPTSKLRENPQYQLLSAYAHDNGTANPESTLDAFCEPIENRYYEATTNPSDIEELLWPAWQCLIACAAATPHESAAGQQKLVELVLRVQRRPALEKKGGGEVCSVQDGVVWRDLPIFGWQMREAWNAAASDSSEAESKQHWINVNAWTARLVSAAHAREADKPDLSLYCIWTLRMALETEEQPSNVALSAAAAWLIYAAPTIWEFCMQSKTFDGKVAKPGPRWKDQEWRGFTRERWQAWMQRLISELEGQISDGVTKHMVDQALRAMRDAH
;
A
#
# COMPACT_ATOMS: atom_id res chain seq x y z
N MET A 1 -10.20 13.90 -0.98
CA MET A 1 -9.72 13.86 -2.37
C MET A 1 -8.77 12.68 -2.48
N SER A 2 -8.95 11.81 -3.49
CA SER A 2 -8.19 10.56 -3.59
C SER A 2 -6.72 10.81 -3.94
N PRO A 3 -5.77 10.12 -3.26
CA PRO A 3 -4.36 10.19 -3.62
C PRO A 3 -4.02 9.50 -4.95
N LEU A 4 -4.91 8.67 -5.52
CA LEU A 4 -4.65 7.98 -6.80
C LEU A 4 -4.75 8.87 -8.03
N HIS A 5 -5.41 10.02 -7.91
CA HIS A 5 -5.54 11.00 -8.98
C HIS A 5 -4.98 12.33 -8.48
N PRO A 6 -3.64 12.47 -8.43
CA PRO A 6 -3.03 13.67 -7.90
C PRO A 6 -3.43 14.87 -8.76
N THR A 7 -4.21 15.77 -8.16
CA THR A 7 -4.56 17.06 -8.75
C THR A 7 -3.30 17.86 -9.09
N SER A 8 -3.40 18.84 -10.00
CA SER A 8 -2.27 19.74 -10.29
C SER A 8 -1.70 20.36 -9.01
N LYS A 9 -2.57 20.75 -8.07
CA LYS A 9 -2.16 21.28 -6.75
C LYS A 9 -1.34 20.28 -5.94
N LEU A 10 -1.68 18.99 -5.94
CA LEU A 10 -0.91 17.97 -5.22
C LEU A 10 0.44 17.74 -5.92
N ARG A 11 0.48 17.75 -7.26
CA ARG A 11 1.72 17.62 -8.03
C ARG A 11 2.66 18.80 -7.78
N GLU A 12 2.14 20.01 -7.60
CA GLU A 12 2.92 21.21 -7.27
C GLU A 12 3.45 21.22 -5.83
N ASN A 13 3.01 20.30 -4.97
CA ASN A 13 3.50 20.23 -3.59
C ASN A 13 5.02 19.89 -3.57
N PRO A 14 5.84 20.63 -2.81
CA PRO A 14 7.27 20.36 -2.70
C PRO A 14 7.61 18.92 -2.26
N GLN A 15 6.83 18.34 -1.33
CA GLN A 15 7.02 16.95 -0.90
C GLN A 15 6.72 15.97 -2.05
N TYR A 16 5.71 16.22 -2.88
CA TYR A 16 5.45 15.39 -4.06
C TYR A 16 6.62 15.48 -5.05
N GLN A 17 7.11 16.68 -5.35
CA GLN A 17 8.24 16.88 -6.27
C GLN A 17 9.52 16.19 -5.78
N LEU A 18 9.81 16.30 -4.48
CA LEU A 18 10.91 15.61 -3.82
C LEU A 18 10.82 14.09 -4.01
N LEU A 19 9.65 13.50 -3.70
CA LEU A 19 9.43 12.06 -3.76
C LEU A 19 9.44 11.54 -5.20
N SER A 20 8.83 12.29 -6.12
CA SER A 20 8.84 11.99 -7.55
C SER A 20 10.27 11.94 -8.09
N ALA A 21 11.09 12.96 -7.79
CA ALA A 21 12.49 13.00 -8.18
C ALA A 21 13.28 11.82 -7.56
N TYR A 22 13.05 11.52 -6.28
CA TYR A 22 13.71 10.41 -5.60
C TYR A 22 13.39 9.04 -6.23
N ALA A 23 12.12 8.79 -6.57
CA ALA A 23 11.68 7.55 -7.18
C ALA A 23 12.27 7.32 -8.60
N HIS A 24 12.49 8.41 -9.35
CA HIS A 24 13.03 8.36 -10.72
C HIS A 24 14.55 8.54 -10.80
N ASP A 25 15.21 8.83 -9.67
CA ASP A 25 16.65 8.99 -9.62
C ASP A 25 17.39 7.65 -9.89
N ASN A 26 18.51 7.73 -10.59
CA ASN A 26 19.34 6.56 -10.96
C ASN A 26 20.40 6.20 -9.90
N GLY A 27 20.15 6.53 -8.62
CA GLY A 27 21.02 6.20 -7.49
C GLY A 27 21.97 7.33 -7.08
N THR A 28 21.73 8.56 -7.53
CA THR A 28 22.53 9.73 -7.15
C THR A 28 21.95 10.46 -5.93
N ALA A 29 20.66 10.32 -5.69
CA ALA A 29 19.99 10.93 -4.55
C ALA A 29 20.37 10.22 -3.26
N ASN A 30 20.77 10.99 -2.23
CA ASN A 30 21.05 10.47 -0.91
C ASN A 30 19.73 10.12 -0.18
N PRO A 31 19.49 8.85 0.19
CA PRO A 31 18.29 8.45 0.90
C PRO A 31 18.09 9.17 2.25
N GLU A 32 19.16 9.51 2.97
CA GLU A 32 19.09 10.28 4.24
C GLU A 32 18.59 11.69 3.98
N SER A 33 19.16 12.39 2.99
CA SER A 33 18.72 13.74 2.65
C SER A 33 17.25 13.80 2.19
N THR A 34 16.78 12.80 1.43
CA THR A 34 15.35 12.73 1.06
C THR A 34 14.46 12.47 2.27
N LEU A 35 14.87 11.59 3.19
CA LEU A 35 14.12 11.32 4.42
C LEU A 35 14.01 12.59 5.28
N ASP A 36 15.12 13.31 5.46
CA ASP A 36 15.17 14.56 6.21
C ASP A 36 14.24 15.60 5.59
N ALA A 37 14.38 15.85 4.28
CA ALA A 37 13.54 16.82 3.57
C ALA A 37 12.04 16.44 3.57
N PHE A 38 11.69 15.15 3.60
CA PHE A 38 10.30 14.72 3.70
C PHE A 38 9.70 15.02 5.09
N CYS A 39 10.46 14.77 6.16
CA CYS A 39 10.01 14.95 7.54
C CYS A 39 10.12 16.40 8.03
N GLU A 40 11.06 17.18 7.50
CA GLU A 40 11.41 18.54 7.95
C GLU A 40 10.22 19.48 8.13
N PRO A 41 9.21 19.57 7.22
CA PRO A 41 8.08 20.47 7.43
C PRO A 41 7.26 20.15 8.69
N ILE A 42 7.12 18.86 9.01
CA ILE A 42 6.41 18.38 10.19
C ILE A 42 7.25 18.65 11.44
N GLU A 43 8.55 18.35 11.38
CA GLU A 43 9.48 18.55 12.50
C GLU A 43 9.62 20.03 12.85
N ASN A 44 9.80 20.90 11.85
CA ASN A 44 9.87 22.34 12.03
C ASN A 44 8.59 22.89 12.68
N ARG A 45 7.41 22.49 12.16
CA ARG A 45 6.14 22.87 12.77
C ARG A 45 6.04 22.37 14.19
N TYR A 46 6.48 21.15 14.50
CA TYR A 46 6.42 20.63 15.87
C TYR A 46 7.33 21.42 16.82
N TYR A 47 8.49 21.90 16.40
CA TYR A 47 9.40 22.64 17.28
C TYR A 47 9.05 24.10 17.48
N GLU A 48 8.08 24.66 16.74
CA GLU A 48 7.55 26.00 16.98
C GLU A 48 6.91 26.10 18.38
N ALA A 49 6.99 27.29 19.01
CA ALA A 49 6.50 27.49 20.37
C ALA A 49 4.95 27.48 20.45
N THR A 50 4.26 27.67 19.32
CA THR A 50 2.82 27.88 19.23
C THR A 50 2.05 26.66 18.69
N THR A 51 2.71 25.53 18.47
CA THR A 51 2.13 24.38 17.77
C THR A 51 0.97 23.75 18.54
N ASN A 52 -0.15 23.57 17.84
CA ASN A 52 -1.25 22.71 18.29
C ASN A 52 -1.10 21.32 17.62
N PRO A 53 -1.40 20.20 18.32
CA PRO A 53 -1.49 18.88 17.68
C PRO A 53 -2.30 18.84 16.36
N SER A 54 -3.36 19.65 16.23
CA SER A 54 -4.11 19.77 14.97
C SER A 54 -3.25 20.23 13.80
N ASP A 55 -2.27 21.10 14.05
CA ASP A 55 -1.37 21.64 13.02
C ASP A 55 -0.45 20.57 12.44
N ILE A 56 -0.12 19.54 13.23
CA ILE A 56 0.68 18.40 12.80
C ILE A 56 -0.15 17.46 11.95
N GLU A 57 -1.38 17.16 12.36
CA GLU A 57 -2.31 16.36 11.56
C GLU A 57 -2.56 16.98 10.18
N GLU A 58 -2.77 18.31 10.13
CA GLU A 58 -2.95 19.07 8.88
C GLU A 58 -1.76 18.97 7.92
N LEU A 59 -0.54 18.76 8.42
CA LEU A 59 0.67 18.57 7.60
C LEU A 59 0.91 17.10 7.23
N LEU A 60 0.61 16.18 8.15
CA LEU A 60 0.73 14.74 7.89
C LEU A 60 -0.21 14.30 6.77
N TRP A 61 -1.42 14.85 6.71
CA TRP A 61 -2.41 14.51 5.71
C TRP A 61 -1.90 14.67 4.27
N PRO A 62 -1.49 15.88 3.82
CA PRO A 62 -0.94 16.06 2.48
C PRO A 62 0.40 15.35 2.28
N ALA A 63 1.23 15.16 3.31
CA ALA A 63 2.49 14.43 3.19
C ALA A 63 2.26 12.96 2.81
N TRP A 64 1.31 12.29 3.48
CA TRP A 64 0.89 10.93 3.13
C TRP A 64 0.22 10.86 1.76
N GLN A 65 -0.59 11.85 1.41
CA GLN A 65 -1.17 11.92 0.06
C GLN A 65 -0.10 12.03 -1.03
N CYS A 66 0.92 12.86 -0.82
CA CYS A 66 2.04 13.00 -1.76
C CYS A 66 2.77 11.66 -1.94
N LEU A 67 3.06 10.97 -0.83
CA LEU A 67 3.73 9.67 -0.86
C LEU A 67 2.93 8.61 -1.62
N ILE A 68 1.65 8.46 -1.31
CA ILE A 68 0.77 7.48 -1.96
C ILE A 68 0.60 7.81 -3.44
N ALA A 69 0.45 9.10 -3.77
CA ALA A 69 0.36 9.56 -5.15
C ALA A 69 1.64 9.28 -5.94
N CYS A 70 2.83 9.51 -5.35
CA CYS A 70 4.10 9.16 -5.98
C CYS A 70 4.25 7.66 -6.18
N ALA A 71 3.83 6.84 -5.21
CA ALA A 71 3.83 5.39 -5.35
C ALA A 71 2.90 4.91 -6.46
N ALA A 72 1.72 5.53 -6.60
CA ALA A 72 0.78 5.27 -7.68
C ALA A 72 1.33 5.71 -9.04
N ALA A 73 2.02 6.85 -9.11
CA ALA A 73 2.62 7.35 -10.35
C ALA A 73 3.89 6.57 -10.77
N THR A 74 4.51 5.81 -9.86
CA THR A 74 5.72 5.03 -10.15
C THR A 74 5.35 3.68 -10.75
N PRO A 75 5.75 3.35 -12.00
CA PRO A 75 5.44 2.06 -12.62
C PRO A 75 5.85 0.87 -11.75
N HIS A 76 5.00 -0.15 -11.61
CA HIS A 76 5.30 -1.31 -10.78
C HIS A 76 6.49 -2.12 -11.29
N GLU A 77 6.82 -2.03 -12.58
CA GLU A 77 7.96 -2.63 -13.23
C GLU A 77 9.28 -1.93 -12.84
N SER A 78 9.21 -0.67 -12.40
CA SER A 78 10.35 0.07 -11.84
C SER A 78 10.64 -0.41 -10.43
N ALA A 79 11.26 -1.59 -10.32
CA ALA A 79 11.59 -2.21 -9.03
C ALA A 79 12.41 -1.26 -8.12
N ALA A 80 13.36 -0.51 -8.69
CA ALA A 80 14.18 0.44 -7.94
C ALA A 80 13.36 1.61 -7.39
N GLY A 81 12.51 2.25 -8.21
CA GLY A 81 11.69 3.38 -7.77
C GLY A 81 10.66 2.97 -6.71
N GLN A 82 10.01 1.83 -6.93
CA GLN A 82 9.08 1.23 -5.98
C GLN A 82 9.76 0.91 -4.64
N GLN A 83 10.93 0.27 -4.68
CA GLN A 83 11.68 -0.09 -3.47
C GLN A 83 12.14 1.16 -2.71
N LYS A 84 12.60 2.20 -3.40
CA LYS A 84 12.99 3.47 -2.78
C LYS A 84 11.88 4.07 -1.92
N LEU A 85 10.63 4.06 -2.41
CA LEU A 85 9.48 4.57 -1.68
C LEU A 85 9.08 3.65 -0.51
N VAL A 86 9.25 2.33 -0.66
CA VAL A 86 9.08 1.37 0.46
C VAL A 86 10.08 1.67 1.58
N GLU A 87 11.38 1.77 1.25
CA GLU A 87 12.43 2.06 2.24
C GLU A 87 12.23 3.40 2.93
N LEU A 88 11.69 4.40 2.22
CA LEU A 88 11.35 5.68 2.82
C LEU A 88 10.33 5.50 3.95
N VAL A 89 9.23 4.76 3.75
CA VAL A 89 8.24 4.52 4.80
C VAL A 89 8.84 3.84 6.02
N LEU A 90 9.62 2.78 5.80
CA LEU A 90 10.26 2.03 6.89
C LEU A 90 11.26 2.92 7.66
N ARG A 91 11.98 3.80 6.95
CA ARG A 91 12.93 4.74 7.57
C ARG A 91 12.22 5.89 8.28
N VAL A 92 11.10 6.37 7.76
CA VAL A 92 10.23 7.33 8.48
C VAL A 92 9.78 6.69 9.80
N GLN A 93 9.34 5.44 9.78
CA GLN A 93 8.89 4.75 10.99
C GLN A 93 9.97 4.58 12.07
N ARG A 94 11.24 4.46 11.63
CA ARG A 94 12.41 4.36 12.51
C ARG A 94 12.95 5.72 12.97
N ARG A 95 12.40 6.85 12.50
CA ARG A 95 12.85 8.16 12.98
C ARG A 95 12.59 8.28 14.49
N PRO A 96 13.49 8.96 15.23
CA PRO A 96 13.27 9.24 16.64
C PRO A 96 11.93 9.93 16.87
N ALA A 97 11.32 9.64 18.02
CA ALA A 97 10.13 10.37 18.46
C ALA A 97 10.46 11.87 18.57
N LEU A 98 9.52 12.71 18.14
CA LEU A 98 9.67 14.16 18.26
C LEU A 98 9.34 14.58 19.69
N GLU A 99 10.30 15.20 20.38
CA GLU A 99 10.20 15.58 21.78
C GLU A 99 10.53 17.07 21.99
N LYS A 100 9.73 17.78 22.78
CA LYS A 100 10.05 19.17 23.16
C LYS A 100 11.26 19.24 24.10
N LYS A 101 12.02 20.34 24.02
CA LYS A 101 13.12 20.63 24.96
C LYS A 101 12.60 20.66 26.39
N GLY A 102 13.15 19.82 27.26
CA GLY A 102 12.75 19.68 28.66
C GLY A 102 12.27 18.28 29.04
N GLY A 103 11.98 17.43 28.05
CA GLY A 103 11.58 16.03 28.24
C GLY A 103 10.16 15.89 28.80
N GLY A 104 9.29 15.18 28.08
CA GLY A 104 7.98 14.77 28.62
C GLY A 104 6.82 14.80 27.66
N GLU A 105 6.85 15.67 26.64
CA GLU A 105 5.82 15.70 25.60
C GLU A 105 6.36 15.14 24.30
N VAL A 106 5.79 14.01 23.87
CA VAL A 106 6.05 13.37 22.58
C VAL A 106 4.98 13.81 21.60
N CYS A 107 5.36 14.14 20.36
CA CYS A 107 4.40 14.46 19.32
C CYS A 107 3.49 13.26 19.03
N SER A 108 2.20 13.40 19.28
CA SER A 108 1.19 12.39 18.98
C SER A 108 0.00 12.98 18.23
N VAL A 109 -0.54 12.21 17.28
CA VAL A 109 -1.75 12.53 16.52
C VAL A 109 -2.65 11.29 16.56
N GLN A 110 -3.93 11.47 16.91
CA GLN A 110 -4.91 10.36 16.98
C GLN A 110 -4.40 9.17 17.82
N ASP A 111 -3.85 9.46 19.01
CA ASP A 111 -3.23 8.51 19.96
C ASP A 111 -1.98 7.77 19.45
N GLY A 112 -1.49 8.07 18.25
CA GLY A 112 -0.26 7.52 17.68
C GLY A 112 0.92 8.47 17.82
N VAL A 113 2.07 7.97 18.28
CA VAL A 113 3.33 8.73 18.25
C VAL A 113 3.75 8.93 16.81
N VAL A 114 3.97 10.20 16.45
CA VAL A 114 4.40 10.60 15.11
C VAL A 114 5.70 9.89 14.77
N TRP A 115 5.81 9.45 13.51
CA TRP A 115 6.83 8.52 12.99
C TRP A 115 6.64 7.07 13.41
N ARG A 116 6.70 6.74 14.71
CA ARG A 116 6.60 5.34 15.16
C ARG A 116 5.31 4.65 14.70
N ASP A 117 4.18 5.30 14.91
CA ASP A 117 2.86 4.70 14.66
C ASP A 117 2.25 5.12 13.33
N LEU A 118 2.91 6.03 12.60
CA LEU A 118 2.45 6.61 11.33
C LEU A 118 0.96 6.99 11.37
N PRO A 119 0.53 7.86 12.32
CA PRO A 119 -0.87 8.19 12.49
C PRO A 119 -1.45 8.73 11.17
N ILE A 120 -2.73 8.43 10.96
CA ILE A 120 -3.53 8.77 9.76
C ILE A 120 -3.01 8.25 8.41
N PHE A 121 -1.84 7.59 8.34
CA PHE A 121 -1.31 6.98 7.12
C PHE A 121 -2.24 5.87 6.60
N GLY A 122 -2.69 4.99 7.50
CA GLY A 122 -3.68 3.97 7.18
C GLY A 122 -5.02 4.54 6.67
N TRP A 123 -5.38 5.76 7.10
CA TRP A 123 -6.59 6.44 6.61
C TRP A 123 -6.40 6.96 5.18
N GLN A 124 -5.23 7.51 4.84
CA GLN A 124 -4.94 7.91 3.45
C GLN A 124 -4.84 6.70 2.52
N MET A 125 -4.31 5.57 3.00
CA MET A 125 -4.35 4.31 2.26
C MET A 125 -5.80 3.87 1.98
N ARG A 126 -6.72 4.08 2.93
CA ARG A 126 -8.13 3.78 2.73
C ARG A 126 -8.75 4.66 1.64
N GLU A 127 -8.38 5.94 1.58
CA GLU A 127 -8.83 6.84 0.53
C GLU A 127 -8.37 6.39 -0.87
N ALA A 128 -7.18 5.79 -0.98
CA ALA A 128 -6.75 5.16 -2.22
C ALA A 128 -7.66 3.98 -2.62
N TRP A 129 -7.96 3.06 -1.68
CA TRP A 129 -8.83 1.92 -1.96
C TRP A 129 -10.29 2.32 -2.24
N ASN A 130 -10.78 3.39 -1.61
CA ASN A 130 -12.10 3.96 -1.91
C ASN A 130 -12.20 4.50 -3.35
N ALA A 131 -11.06 4.77 -3.99
CA ALA A 131 -10.96 5.28 -5.35
C ALA A 131 -10.41 4.23 -6.34
N ALA A 132 -10.60 2.94 -6.05
CA ALA A 132 -10.16 1.85 -6.92
C ALA A 132 -10.66 2.04 -8.36
N ALA A 133 -9.77 1.83 -9.33
CA ALA A 133 -10.09 1.95 -10.74
C ALA A 133 -10.86 0.73 -11.27
N SER A 134 -11.62 0.93 -12.33
CA SER A 134 -12.33 -0.12 -13.09
C SER A 134 -11.91 -0.11 -14.56
N ASP A 135 -12.42 -1.05 -15.36
CA ASP A 135 -12.15 -1.10 -16.80
C ASP A 135 -12.73 0.12 -17.55
N SER A 136 -13.68 0.85 -16.97
CA SER A 136 -14.21 2.09 -17.53
C SER A 136 -13.41 3.34 -17.13
N SER A 137 -12.44 3.22 -16.22
CA SER A 137 -11.58 4.34 -15.82
C SER A 137 -10.61 4.75 -16.93
N GLU A 138 -10.04 5.94 -16.81
CA GLU A 138 -8.95 6.41 -17.68
C GLU A 138 -7.70 5.55 -17.53
N ALA A 139 -6.87 5.48 -18.57
CA ALA A 139 -5.68 4.62 -18.58
C ALA A 139 -4.70 4.92 -17.44
N GLU A 140 -4.46 6.21 -17.14
CA GLU A 140 -3.62 6.65 -16.02
C GLU A 140 -4.17 6.11 -14.68
N SER A 141 -5.48 6.23 -14.46
CA SER A 141 -6.16 5.73 -13.25
C SER A 141 -5.99 4.23 -13.05
N LYS A 142 -6.09 3.46 -14.12
CA LYS A 142 -5.88 2.00 -14.09
C LYS A 142 -4.44 1.67 -13.70
N GLN A 143 -3.47 2.34 -14.33
CA GLN A 143 -2.06 2.13 -14.03
C GLN A 143 -1.73 2.51 -12.58
N HIS A 144 -2.22 3.66 -12.11
CA HIS A 144 -2.04 4.12 -10.74
C HIS A 144 -2.59 3.13 -9.72
N TRP A 145 -3.75 2.54 -10.00
CA TRP A 145 -4.33 1.52 -9.15
C TRP A 145 -3.47 0.24 -9.07
N ILE A 146 -2.92 -0.22 -10.19
CA ILE A 146 -2.04 -1.39 -10.21
C ILE A 146 -0.73 -1.08 -9.48
N ASN A 147 -0.14 0.09 -9.74
CA ASN A 147 1.10 0.55 -9.13
C ASN A 147 1.01 0.68 -7.60
N VAL A 148 -0.08 1.27 -7.08
CA VAL A 148 -0.24 1.41 -5.62
C VAL A 148 -0.44 0.05 -4.94
N ASN A 149 -1.12 -0.90 -5.58
CA ASN A 149 -1.26 -2.26 -5.05
C ASN A 149 0.10 -2.97 -5.03
N ALA A 150 0.88 -2.84 -6.10
CA ALA A 150 2.23 -3.39 -6.17
C ALA A 150 3.17 -2.79 -5.12
N TRP A 151 3.13 -1.47 -4.93
CA TRP A 151 3.89 -0.78 -3.89
C TRP A 151 3.52 -1.26 -2.49
N THR A 152 2.21 -1.32 -2.21
CA THR A 152 1.70 -1.74 -0.90
C THR A 152 2.06 -3.19 -0.60
N ALA A 153 2.00 -4.07 -1.61
CA ALA A 153 2.43 -5.46 -1.48
C ALA A 153 3.91 -5.57 -1.07
N ARG A 154 4.79 -4.80 -1.72
CA ARG A 154 6.21 -4.73 -1.35
C ARG A 154 6.42 -4.17 0.05
N LEU A 155 5.67 -3.14 0.42
CA LEU A 155 5.74 -2.55 1.76
C LEU A 155 5.32 -3.56 2.84
N VAL A 156 4.22 -4.29 2.62
CA VAL A 156 3.77 -5.36 3.54
C VAL A 156 4.81 -6.47 3.65
N SER A 157 5.36 -6.92 2.52
CA SER A 157 6.40 -7.94 2.51
C SER A 157 7.65 -7.48 3.29
N ALA A 158 8.11 -6.25 3.06
CA ALA A 158 9.27 -5.68 3.74
C ALA A 158 9.01 -5.43 5.24
N ALA A 159 7.83 -4.95 5.60
CA ALA A 159 7.40 -4.73 6.99
C ALA A 159 7.28 -6.06 7.76
N HIS A 160 6.76 -7.12 7.13
CA HIS A 160 6.74 -8.45 7.73
C HIS A 160 8.16 -8.94 8.05
N ALA A 161 9.06 -8.82 7.06
CA ALA A 161 10.43 -9.30 7.20
C ALA A 161 11.29 -8.51 8.21
N ARG A 162 11.00 -7.22 8.43
CA ARG A 162 11.93 -6.30 9.11
C ARG A 162 11.34 -5.53 10.29
N GLU A 163 10.02 -5.37 10.36
CA GLU A 163 9.34 -4.45 11.29
C GLU A 163 8.22 -5.12 12.10
N ALA A 164 8.21 -6.45 12.19
CA ALA A 164 7.16 -7.18 12.90
C ALA A 164 5.75 -6.74 12.47
N ASP A 165 5.52 -6.71 11.16
CA ASP A 165 4.27 -6.29 10.50
C ASP A 165 3.91 -4.80 10.58
N LYS A 166 4.82 -3.91 10.99
CA LYS A 166 4.51 -2.47 11.10
C LYS A 166 5.06 -1.66 9.90
N PRO A 167 4.25 -0.77 9.27
CA PRO A 167 2.80 -0.65 9.39
C PRO A 167 2.06 -1.85 8.79
N ASP A 168 0.98 -2.29 9.45
CA ASP A 168 0.19 -3.42 8.95
C ASP A 168 -0.84 -2.94 7.92
N LEU A 169 -0.50 -3.12 6.64
CA LEU A 169 -1.36 -2.82 5.50
C LEU A 169 -1.90 -4.10 4.83
N SER A 170 -1.74 -5.27 5.47
CA SER A 170 -2.12 -6.55 4.87
C SER A 170 -3.64 -6.72 4.66
N LEU A 171 -4.47 -5.96 5.39
CA LEU A 171 -5.92 -5.92 5.15
C LEU A 171 -6.28 -5.46 3.73
N TYR A 172 -5.47 -4.58 3.15
CA TYR A 172 -5.67 -4.09 1.79
C TYR A 172 -5.47 -5.18 0.73
N CYS A 173 -4.62 -6.18 1.01
CA CYS A 173 -4.51 -7.40 0.20
C CYS A 173 -5.84 -8.15 0.18
N ILE A 174 -6.44 -8.40 1.36
CA ILE A 174 -7.74 -9.08 1.46
C ILE A 174 -8.80 -8.32 0.66
N TRP A 175 -8.83 -6.99 0.74
CA TRP A 175 -9.81 -6.21 0.01
C TRP A 175 -9.62 -6.30 -1.51
N THR A 176 -8.38 -6.19 -2.00
CA THR A 176 -8.09 -6.30 -3.43
C THR A 176 -8.37 -7.70 -3.97
N LEU A 177 -7.91 -8.76 -3.28
CA LEU A 177 -8.19 -10.14 -3.68
C LEU A 177 -9.68 -10.45 -3.62
N ARG A 178 -10.41 -9.93 -2.63
CA ARG A 178 -11.87 -10.07 -2.56
C ARG A 178 -12.59 -9.42 -3.73
N MET A 179 -12.14 -8.24 -4.17
CA MET A 179 -12.73 -7.53 -5.31
C MET A 179 -12.51 -8.24 -6.65
N ALA A 180 -11.45 -9.04 -6.78
CA ALA A 180 -11.11 -9.70 -8.03
C ALA A 180 -11.46 -11.21 -8.05
N LEU A 181 -11.24 -11.92 -6.95
CA LEU A 181 -11.26 -13.38 -6.93
C LEU A 181 -12.47 -13.95 -6.19
N GLU A 182 -13.11 -13.16 -5.31
CA GLU A 182 -14.24 -13.60 -4.50
C GLU A 182 -15.59 -13.09 -5.04
N THR A 183 -15.65 -12.73 -6.33
CA THR A 183 -16.86 -12.30 -7.05
C THR A 183 -17.54 -13.47 -7.76
N GLU A 184 -18.86 -13.39 -7.90
CA GLU A 184 -19.61 -14.37 -8.71
C GLU A 184 -19.33 -14.15 -10.21
N GLU A 185 -19.32 -12.88 -10.63
CA GLU A 185 -19.04 -12.44 -11.99
C GLU A 185 -17.56 -12.53 -12.37
N GLN A 186 -17.30 -12.46 -13.67
CA GLN A 186 -15.95 -12.33 -14.20
C GLN A 186 -15.35 -10.99 -13.73
N PRO A 187 -14.18 -11.00 -13.09
CA PRO A 187 -13.54 -9.76 -12.66
C PRO A 187 -13.03 -8.95 -13.84
N SER A 188 -12.97 -7.64 -13.65
CA SER A 188 -12.36 -6.73 -14.60
C SER A 188 -10.85 -6.98 -14.73
N ASN A 189 -10.28 -6.62 -15.88
CA ASN A 189 -8.83 -6.77 -16.13
C ASN A 189 -8.02 -5.95 -15.10
N VAL A 190 -8.51 -4.76 -14.76
CA VAL A 190 -7.89 -3.88 -13.76
C VAL A 190 -7.91 -4.49 -12.36
N ALA A 191 -9.02 -5.12 -11.95
CA ALA A 191 -9.11 -5.79 -10.65
C ALA A 191 -8.19 -7.01 -10.59
N LEU A 192 -8.14 -7.82 -11.67
CA LEU A 192 -7.23 -8.96 -11.78
C LEU A 192 -5.77 -8.55 -11.73
N SER A 193 -5.40 -7.48 -12.45
CA SER A 193 -4.01 -6.98 -12.46
C SER A 193 -3.58 -6.49 -11.07
N ALA A 194 -4.47 -5.79 -10.35
CA ALA A 194 -4.20 -5.35 -8.98
C ALA A 194 -4.08 -6.54 -8.00
N ALA A 195 -4.93 -7.55 -8.13
CA ALA A 195 -4.84 -8.79 -7.34
C ALA A 195 -3.56 -9.57 -7.65
N ALA A 196 -3.20 -9.69 -8.93
CA ALA A 196 -1.97 -10.32 -9.37
C ALA A 196 -0.74 -9.59 -8.80
N ALA A 197 -0.74 -8.26 -8.76
CA ALA A 197 0.37 -7.49 -8.16
C ALA A 197 0.65 -7.89 -6.70
N TRP A 198 -0.39 -8.10 -5.87
CA TRP A 198 -0.20 -8.60 -4.51
C TRP A 198 0.47 -9.97 -4.46
N LEU A 199 0.02 -10.89 -5.32
CA LEU A 199 0.54 -12.25 -5.37
C LEU A 199 1.95 -12.29 -5.96
N ILE A 200 2.28 -11.43 -6.93
CA ILE A 200 3.64 -11.33 -7.48
C ILE A 200 4.63 -10.85 -6.41
N TYR A 201 4.28 -9.79 -5.69
CA TYR A 201 5.25 -9.10 -4.82
C TYR A 201 5.19 -9.48 -3.34
N ALA A 202 4.16 -10.22 -2.91
CA ALA A 202 3.97 -10.60 -1.52
C ALA A 202 3.47 -12.04 -1.31
N ALA A 203 3.45 -12.92 -2.33
CA ALA A 203 2.98 -14.31 -2.16
C ALA A 203 3.62 -15.05 -0.96
N PRO A 204 4.96 -15.04 -0.75
CA PRO A 204 5.56 -15.72 0.41
C PRO A 204 5.00 -15.21 1.74
N THR A 205 4.93 -13.89 1.90
CA THR A 205 4.38 -13.24 3.10
C THR A 205 2.89 -13.53 3.29
N ILE A 206 2.09 -13.51 2.22
CA ILE A 206 0.66 -13.85 2.28
C ILE A 206 0.49 -15.33 2.68
N TRP A 207 1.33 -16.22 2.17
CA TRP A 207 1.31 -17.63 2.57
C TRP A 207 1.67 -17.81 4.04
N GLU A 208 2.69 -17.11 4.56
CA GLU A 208 3.02 -17.09 5.98
C GLU A 208 1.83 -16.59 6.83
N PHE A 209 1.13 -15.54 6.41
CA PHE A 209 -0.10 -15.09 7.07
C PHE A 209 -1.20 -16.14 7.05
N CYS A 210 -1.37 -16.88 5.95
CA CYS A 210 -2.31 -18.00 5.86
C CYS A 210 -1.93 -19.15 6.81
N MET A 211 -0.64 -19.47 6.94
CA MET A 211 -0.14 -20.48 7.85
C MET A 211 -0.33 -20.08 9.32
N GLN A 212 -0.14 -18.80 9.62
CA GLN A 212 -0.37 -18.21 10.94
C GLN A 212 -1.86 -17.98 11.25
N SER A 213 -2.75 -18.17 10.27
CA SER A 213 -4.18 -17.86 10.38
C SER A 213 -4.41 -16.40 10.83
N LYS A 214 -3.66 -15.45 10.26
CA LYS A 214 -3.76 -14.03 10.62
C LYS A 214 -5.18 -13.50 10.39
N THR A 215 -5.83 -13.05 11.47
CA THR A 215 -7.21 -12.53 11.46
C THR A 215 -7.26 -11.03 11.74
N PHE A 216 -8.37 -10.41 11.34
CA PHE A 216 -8.70 -9.02 11.65
C PHE A 216 -9.99 -8.95 12.44
N ASP A 217 -10.08 -7.97 13.34
CA ASP A 217 -11.25 -7.77 14.17
C ASP A 217 -12.49 -7.34 13.36
N GLY A 218 -13.65 -7.82 13.81
CA GLY A 218 -14.94 -7.50 13.19
C GLY A 218 -15.13 -8.14 11.82
N LYS A 219 -15.78 -7.42 10.90
CA LYS A 219 -16.18 -7.91 9.57
C LYS A 219 -15.34 -7.35 8.41
N VAL A 220 -14.20 -6.73 8.71
CA VAL A 220 -13.40 -6.02 7.69
C VAL A 220 -12.77 -6.98 6.66
N ALA A 221 -12.42 -8.20 7.09
CA ALA A 221 -11.81 -9.24 6.26
C ALA A 221 -12.78 -10.39 5.91
N LYS A 222 -14.10 -10.15 6.00
CA LYS A 222 -15.13 -11.14 5.61
C LYS A 222 -14.95 -11.62 4.16
N PRO A 223 -15.45 -12.82 3.80
CA PRO A 223 -15.44 -13.29 2.42
C PRO A 223 -16.29 -12.41 1.49
N GLY A 224 -15.99 -12.50 0.20
CA GLY A 224 -16.76 -11.94 -0.90
C GLY A 224 -17.96 -12.80 -1.30
N PRO A 225 -18.80 -12.28 -2.23
CA PRO A 225 -20.06 -12.92 -2.62
C PRO A 225 -19.97 -14.40 -3.00
N ARG A 226 -18.92 -14.79 -3.74
CA ARG A 226 -18.72 -16.18 -4.22
C ARG A 226 -18.61 -17.19 -3.07
N TRP A 227 -18.09 -16.75 -1.94
CA TRP A 227 -17.83 -17.58 -0.76
C TRP A 227 -18.49 -17.00 0.49
N LYS A 228 -19.68 -16.39 0.32
CA LYS A 228 -20.40 -15.66 1.39
C LYS A 228 -20.67 -16.48 2.66
N ASP A 229 -20.78 -17.80 2.52
CA ASP A 229 -21.08 -18.74 3.61
C ASP A 229 -19.81 -19.21 4.36
N GLN A 230 -18.61 -18.81 3.91
CA GLN A 230 -17.37 -19.08 4.62
C GLN A 230 -17.21 -18.19 5.85
N GLU A 231 -16.54 -18.69 6.89
CA GLU A 231 -16.32 -17.93 8.14
C GLU A 231 -14.99 -17.18 8.16
N TRP A 232 -14.39 -16.90 7.01
CA TRP A 232 -13.09 -16.25 6.93
C TRP A 232 -13.08 -14.87 7.62
N ARG A 233 -12.08 -14.67 8.48
CA ARG A 233 -11.79 -13.42 9.21
C ARG A 233 -10.44 -12.81 8.84
N GLY A 234 -9.77 -13.34 7.82
CA GLY A 234 -8.43 -12.92 7.42
C GLY A 234 -7.82 -13.88 6.41
N PHE A 235 -6.53 -14.19 6.61
CA PHE A 235 -5.75 -15.10 5.80
C PHE A 235 -5.89 -16.53 6.32
N THR A 236 -6.32 -17.45 5.46
CA THR A 236 -6.39 -18.88 5.79
C THR A 236 -5.89 -19.72 4.62
N ARG A 237 -5.50 -20.97 4.88
CA ARG A 237 -5.07 -21.91 3.84
C ARG A 237 -6.18 -22.19 2.83
N GLU A 238 -7.41 -22.32 3.31
CA GLU A 238 -8.59 -22.58 2.47
C GLU A 238 -8.87 -21.39 1.56
N ARG A 239 -8.74 -20.17 2.07
CA ARG A 239 -8.92 -18.94 1.28
C ARG A 239 -7.83 -18.78 0.21
N TRP A 240 -6.59 -19.10 0.56
CA TRP A 240 -5.48 -19.14 -0.40
C TRP A 240 -5.74 -20.13 -1.53
N GLN A 241 -6.15 -21.36 -1.19
CA GLN A 241 -6.51 -22.38 -2.18
C GLN A 241 -7.67 -21.93 -3.07
N ALA A 242 -8.68 -21.27 -2.50
CA ALA A 242 -9.81 -20.73 -3.25
C ALA A 242 -9.37 -19.68 -4.29
N TRP A 243 -8.47 -18.75 -3.91
CA TRP A 243 -7.89 -17.77 -4.83
C TRP A 243 -7.07 -18.43 -5.94
N MET A 244 -6.19 -19.38 -5.58
CA MET A 244 -5.36 -20.10 -6.54
C MET A 244 -6.22 -20.88 -7.54
N GLN A 245 -7.25 -21.58 -7.04
CA GLN A 245 -8.18 -22.36 -7.86
C GLN A 245 -8.98 -21.46 -8.81
N ARG A 246 -9.42 -20.28 -8.35
CA ARG A 246 -10.12 -19.30 -9.20
C ARG A 246 -9.23 -18.83 -10.36
N LEU A 247 -7.95 -18.55 -10.09
CA LEU A 247 -7.00 -18.13 -11.13
C LEU A 247 -6.72 -19.25 -12.15
N ILE A 248 -6.51 -20.49 -11.70
CA ILE A 248 -6.16 -21.63 -12.58
C ILE A 248 -7.38 -22.13 -13.37
N SER A 249 -8.48 -22.44 -12.69
CA SER A 249 -9.53 -23.26 -13.31
C SER A 249 -10.60 -22.45 -14.02
N GLU A 250 -10.76 -21.17 -13.67
CA GLU A 250 -11.89 -20.37 -14.13
C GLU A 250 -11.48 -19.14 -14.92
N LEU A 251 -10.25 -18.67 -14.78
CA LEU A 251 -9.75 -17.48 -15.47
C LEU A 251 -8.69 -17.81 -16.52
N GLU A 252 -7.98 -18.92 -16.38
CA GLU A 252 -7.00 -19.37 -17.37
C GLU A 252 -7.69 -19.58 -18.74
N GLY A 253 -7.17 -18.91 -19.77
CA GLY A 253 -7.73 -18.93 -21.13
C GLY A 253 -8.91 -17.99 -21.38
N GLN A 254 -9.51 -17.40 -20.33
CA GLN A 254 -10.61 -16.42 -20.48
C GLN A 254 -10.12 -14.97 -20.49
N ILE A 255 -8.89 -14.73 -20.01
CA ILE A 255 -8.26 -13.41 -20.04
C ILE A 255 -7.75 -13.11 -21.45
N SER A 256 -8.39 -12.17 -22.13
CA SER A 256 -8.01 -11.71 -23.46
C SER A 256 -6.96 -10.61 -23.45
N ASP A 257 -6.86 -9.84 -22.36
CA ASP A 257 -5.86 -8.79 -22.20
C ASP A 257 -4.48 -9.38 -21.91
N GLY A 258 -3.52 -9.10 -22.80
CA GLY A 258 -2.19 -9.70 -22.75
C GLY A 258 -1.38 -9.31 -21.50
N VAL A 259 -1.53 -8.08 -21.03
CA VAL A 259 -0.83 -7.58 -19.84
C VAL A 259 -1.38 -8.26 -18.58
N THR A 260 -2.70 -8.27 -18.42
CA THR A 260 -3.38 -8.94 -17.30
C THR A 260 -3.06 -10.42 -17.28
N LYS A 261 -3.09 -11.08 -18.45
CA LYS A 261 -2.72 -12.50 -18.58
C LYS A 261 -1.29 -12.75 -18.11
N HIS A 262 -0.34 -11.93 -18.55
CA HIS A 262 1.05 -12.05 -18.12
C HIS A 262 1.21 -11.89 -16.60
N MET A 263 0.54 -10.92 -16.00
CA MET A 263 0.58 -10.72 -14.54
C MET A 263 -0.04 -11.90 -13.79
N VAL A 264 -1.15 -12.46 -14.26
CA VAL A 264 -1.77 -13.65 -13.67
C VAL A 264 -0.84 -14.86 -13.76
N ASP A 265 -0.14 -15.05 -14.88
CA ASP A 265 0.84 -16.13 -15.03
C ASP A 265 2.00 -15.98 -14.04
N GLN A 266 2.48 -14.74 -13.81
CA GLN A 266 3.51 -14.46 -12.80
C GLN A 266 2.99 -14.70 -11.38
N ALA A 267 1.77 -14.26 -11.08
CA ALA A 267 1.12 -14.49 -9.79
C ALA A 267 0.98 -15.99 -9.49
N LEU A 268 0.53 -16.78 -10.46
CA LEU A 268 0.41 -18.24 -10.31
C LEU A 268 1.75 -18.93 -10.04
N ARG A 269 2.84 -18.46 -10.68
CA ARG A 269 4.19 -18.95 -10.37
C ARG A 269 4.58 -18.59 -8.94
N ALA A 270 4.43 -17.33 -8.55
CA ALA A 270 4.76 -16.86 -7.20
C ALA A 270 3.96 -17.60 -6.11
N MET A 271 2.68 -17.89 -6.35
CA MET A 271 1.86 -18.69 -5.42
C MET A 271 2.34 -20.14 -5.31
N ARG A 272 2.79 -20.76 -6.40
CA ARG A 272 3.33 -22.13 -6.40
C ARG A 272 4.67 -22.19 -5.68
N ASP A 273 5.51 -21.19 -5.86
CA ASP A 273 6.84 -21.13 -5.24
C ASP A 273 6.77 -20.81 -3.73
N ALA A 274 5.69 -20.19 -3.27
CA ALA A 274 5.48 -19.87 -1.86
C ALA A 274 5.01 -21.08 -1.02
N HIS A 275 4.37 -22.07 -1.65
CA HIS A 275 3.76 -23.24 -1.01
C HIS A 275 4.72 -24.43 -0.94
#